data_AF-A0AB39PM55-F1
#
_entry.id   AF-A0AB39PM55-F1
#
_cell.length_a   1.000
_cell.length_b   1.000
_cell.length_c   1.000
_cell.angle_alpha   90.00
_cell.angle_beta   90.00
_cell.angle_gamma   90.00
#
_symmetry.space_group_name_H-M   'P 1'
#
loop_
_entity.id
_entity.type
_entity.pdbx_description
1 polymer ?
#
loop_
_entity_poly.entity_id
_entity_poly.type
_entity_poly.pdbx_seq_one_letter_code
_entity_poly.pdbx_strand_id
1 'polypeptide(L)'
;MDSPTPLLVIPALLWTAIAGACLITSIVLSVRAKRRETASDAWNPIGAGFQAVAVGAVAGYAVAAIIDGHFSPGSAVFSILWPTMAGSALTYAAGRRSTRSWPHWASAAFAAVGAALYGSLPT
;
A
#
# COMPACT_ATOMS: atom_id res chain seq x y z
N MET A 1 -8.76 23.28 15.98
CA MET A 1 -8.15 22.02 15.51
C MET A 1 -9.24 20.99 15.59
N ASP A 2 -9.85 20.65 14.46
CA ASP A 2 -10.92 19.66 14.42
C ASP A 2 -10.31 18.29 14.74
N SER A 3 -10.84 17.64 15.78
CA SER A 3 -10.41 16.30 16.15
C SER A 3 -10.63 15.34 14.97
N PRO A 4 -9.66 14.47 14.63
CA PRO A 4 -9.83 13.54 13.53
C PRO A 4 -11.07 12.66 13.79
N THR A 5 -11.98 12.62 12.83
CA THR A 5 -13.24 11.91 13.00
C THR A 5 -12.97 10.41 13.09
N PRO A 6 -13.62 9.68 14.03
CA PRO A 6 -13.43 8.24 14.19
C PRO A 6 -13.75 7.45 12.90
N LEU A 7 -14.56 8.03 12.01
CA LEU A 7 -14.89 7.51 10.69
C LEU A 7 -13.67 7.39 9.75
N LEU A 8 -12.62 8.19 9.93
CA LEU A 8 -11.37 8.10 9.17
C LEU A 8 -10.30 7.30 9.91
N VAL A 9 -10.23 7.47 11.24
CA VAL A 9 -9.21 6.83 12.08
C VAL A 9 -9.35 5.32 12.10
N ILE A 10 -10.57 4.79 12.23
CA ILE A 10 -10.80 3.34 12.30
C ILE A 10 -10.41 2.64 10.99
N PRO A 11 -10.84 3.11 9.80
CA PRO A 11 -10.37 2.54 8.53
C PRO A 11 -8.87 2.65 8.32
N ALA A 12 -8.25 3.78 8.71
CA ALA A 12 -6.80 3.96 8.60
C ALA A 12 -6.04 2.94 9.46
N LEU A 13 -6.47 2.71 10.71
CA LEU A 13 -5.89 1.70 11.58
C LEU A 13 -6.06 0.28 11.02
N LEU A 14 -7.24 -0.05 10.52
CA LEU A 14 -7.52 -1.37 9.93
C LEU A 14 -6.66 -1.61 8.69
N TRP A 15 -6.61 -0.62 7.78
CA TRP A 15 -5.77 -0.67 6.60
C TRP A 15 -4.29 -0.83 6.97
N THR A 16 -3.82 -0.11 8.00
CA THR A 16 -2.44 -0.20 8.49
C THR A 16 -2.12 -1.60 9.03
N ALA A 17 -3.03 -2.20 9.79
CA ALA A 17 -2.86 -3.56 10.30
C ALA A 17 -2.76 -4.59 9.17
N ILE A 18 -3.60 -4.45 8.13
CA ILE A 18 -3.57 -5.30 6.93
C ILE A 18 -2.25 -5.10 6.17
N ALA A 19 -1.83 -3.85 5.95
CA ALA A 19 -0.58 -3.50 5.29
C ALA A 19 0.63 -4.11 6.02
N GLY A 20 0.66 -3.99 7.36
CA GLY A 20 1.69 -4.60 8.20
C GLY A 20 1.73 -6.12 8.08
N ALA A 21 0.57 -6.78 8.13
CA ALA A 21 0.50 -8.23 7.95
C ALA A 21 0.99 -8.69 6.56
N CYS A 22 0.66 -7.93 5.51
CA CYS A 22 1.14 -8.20 4.14
C CYS A 22 2.66 -8.04 4.03
N LEU A 23 3.22 -7.00 4.65
CA LEU A 23 4.65 -6.74 4.67
C LEU A 23 5.42 -7.83 5.42
N ILE A 24 4.97 -8.20 6.63
CA ILE A 24 5.57 -9.30 7.41
C ILE A 24 5.52 -10.60 6.61
N THR A 25 4.36 -10.93 6.03
CA THR A 25 4.18 -12.13 5.20
C THR A 25 5.14 -12.13 4.02
N SER A 26 5.30 -11.00 3.34
CA SER A 26 6.19 -10.86 2.18
C SER A 26 7.66 -11.05 2.56
N ILE A 27 8.09 -10.47 3.68
CA ILE A 27 9.46 -10.66 4.20
C ILE A 27 9.69 -12.13 4.53
N VAL A 28 8.79 -12.77 5.28
CA VAL A 28 8.91 -14.18 5.66
C VAL A 28 8.98 -15.08 4.42
N LEU A 29 8.11 -14.85 3.43
CA LEU A 29 8.13 -15.59 2.17
C LEU A 29 9.40 -15.34 1.38
N SER A 30 9.88 -14.09 1.30
CA SER A 30 11.13 -13.71 0.63
C SER A 30 12.35 -14.41 1.25
N VAL A 31 12.46 -14.42 2.58
CA VAL A 31 13.53 -15.12 3.30
C VAL A 31 13.48 -16.63 3.04
N ARG A 32 12.27 -17.22 3.03
CA ARG A 32 12.10 -18.66 2.73
C ARG A 32 12.52 -18.99 1.31
N ALA A 33 12.17 -18.16 0.34
CA ALA A 33 12.54 -18.37 -1.05
C ALA A 33 14.02 -18.17 -1.31
N LYS A 34 14.65 -17.14 -0.73
CA LYS A 34 16.10 -16.96 -0.82
C LYS A 34 16.88 -18.18 -0.28
N ARG A 35 16.28 -18.96 0.62
CA ARG A 35 16.85 -20.22 1.15
C ARG A 35 16.54 -21.46 0.31
N ARG A 36 15.53 -21.45 -0.57
CA ARG A 36 15.03 -22.63 -1.31
C ARG A 36 15.09 -22.49 -2.84
N GLU A 37 15.09 -21.27 -3.35
CA GLU A 37 14.97 -20.86 -4.75
C GLU A 37 16.13 -19.90 -5.10
N THR A 38 16.32 -19.61 -6.40
CA THR A 38 17.27 -18.61 -6.88
C THR A 38 16.91 -17.20 -6.38
N ALA A 39 17.92 -16.35 -6.16
CA ALA A 39 17.76 -15.00 -5.60
C ALA A 39 16.79 -14.07 -6.39
N SER A 40 16.44 -14.43 -7.62
CA SER A 40 15.47 -13.73 -8.47
C SER A 40 14.04 -13.74 -7.93
N ASP A 41 13.68 -14.69 -7.06
CA ASP A 41 12.31 -14.84 -6.54
C ASP A 41 12.10 -14.18 -5.15
N ALA A 42 13.04 -13.35 -4.73
CA ALA A 42 12.93 -12.54 -3.52
C ALA A 42 11.98 -11.34 -3.76
N TRP A 43 11.24 -10.96 -2.72
CA TRP A 43 10.37 -9.79 -2.77
C TRP A 43 11.18 -8.51 -3.00
N ASN A 44 10.85 -7.76 -4.05
CA ASN A 44 11.33 -6.41 -4.29
C ASN A 44 10.14 -5.43 -4.24
N PRO A 45 10.09 -4.51 -3.25
CA PRO A 45 9.00 -3.54 -3.14
C PRO A 45 8.94 -2.56 -4.32
N ILE A 46 10.06 -2.35 -5.04
CA ILE A 46 10.15 -1.47 -6.23
C ILE A 46 10.28 -2.32 -7.52
N GLY A 47 9.62 -3.48 -7.54
CA GLY A 47 9.63 -4.39 -8.69
C GLY A 47 8.73 -3.94 -9.85
N ALA A 48 8.58 -4.80 -10.87
CA ALA A 48 7.84 -4.50 -12.11
C ALA A 48 6.39 -4.01 -11.92
N GLY A 49 5.74 -4.37 -10.81
CA GLY A 49 4.37 -3.91 -10.48
C GLY A 49 4.30 -2.55 -9.77
N PHE A 50 5.42 -1.97 -9.36
CA PHE A 50 5.45 -0.77 -8.51
C PHE A 50 4.78 0.43 -9.16
N GLN A 51 5.03 0.68 -10.45
CA GLN A 51 4.49 1.85 -11.16
C GLN A 51 2.95 1.86 -11.19
N ALA A 52 2.32 0.72 -11.51
CA ALA A 52 0.86 0.61 -11.53
C ALA A 52 0.24 0.85 -10.15
N VAL A 53 0.89 0.34 -9.10
CA VAL A 53 0.45 0.53 -7.71
C VAL A 53 0.67 1.99 -7.28
N ALA A 54 1.78 2.60 -7.68
CA ALA A 54 2.10 3.99 -7.39
C ALA A 54 1.10 4.95 -8.01
N VAL A 55 0.67 4.70 -9.25
CA VAL A 55 -0.39 5.49 -9.90
C VAL A 55 -1.69 5.42 -9.10
N GLY A 56 -2.04 4.23 -8.58
CA GLY A 56 -3.19 4.07 -7.67
C GLY A 56 -3.05 4.94 -6.41
N ALA A 57 -1.90 4.88 -5.75
CA ALA A 57 -1.63 5.70 -4.57
C ALA A 57 -1.69 7.21 -4.86
N VAL A 58 -1.08 7.66 -5.96
CA VAL A 58 -1.13 9.07 -6.40
C VAL A 58 -2.58 9.51 -6.62
N ALA A 59 -3.38 8.70 -7.32
CA ALA A 59 -4.79 9.01 -7.56
C ALA A 59 -5.58 9.10 -6.25
N GLY A 60 -5.37 8.16 -5.32
CA GLY A 60 -6.01 8.16 -4.01
C GLY A 60 -5.68 9.41 -3.19
N TYR A 61 -4.40 9.78 -3.13
CA TYR A 61 -3.96 11.01 -2.46
C TYR A 61 -4.54 12.27 -3.11
N ALA A 62 -4.52 12.34 -4.46
CA ALA A 62 -5.05 13.49 -5.19
C ALA A 62 -6.56 13.70 -4.92
N VAL A 63 -7.34 12.62 -4.88
CA VAL A 63 -8.77 12.68 -4.54
C VAL A 63 -8.97 13.23 -3.13
N ALA A 64 -8.22 12.73 -2.14
CA ALA A 64 -8.27 13.24 -0.77
C ALA A 64 -7.92 14.73 -0.70
N ALA A 65 -6.81 15.14 -1.33
CA ALA A 65 -6.37 16.54 -1.35
C ALA A 65 -7.40 17.49 -2.00
N ILE A 66 -8.11 17.03 -3.03
CA ILE A 66 -9.19 17.80 -3.68
C ILE A 66 -10.40 17.93 -2.75
N ILE A 67 -10.81 16.85 -2.09
CA ILE A 67 -11.97 16.84 -1.18
C ILE A 67 -11.70 17.70 0.05
N ASP A 68 -10.50 17.57 0.64
CA ASP A 68 -10.10 18.27 1.86
C ASP A 68 -9.60 19.70 1.57
N GLY A 69 -9.43 20.06 0.29
CA GLY A 69 -8.99 21.39 -0.13
C GLY A 69 -7.55 21.74 0.27
N HIS A 70 -6.74 20.75 0.62
CA HIS A 70 -5.38 20.94 1.11
C HIS A 70 -4.40 19.99 0.42
N PHE A 71 -3.27 20.55 -0.05
CA PHE A 71 -2.17 19.78 -0.63
C PHE A 71 -0.89 20.07 0.15
N SER A 72 -0.23 19.01 0.62
CA SER A 72 1.06 19.12 1.31
C SER A 72 2.08 18.20 0.65
N PRO A 73 3.14 18.74 0.02
CA PRO A 73 4.19 17.92 -0.59
C PRO A 73 4.83 16.94 0.40
N GLY A 74 4.99 17.35 1.66
CA GLY A 74 5.54 16.50 2.72
C GLY A 74 4.62 15.33 3.05
N SER A 75 3.30 15.57 3.16
CA SER A 75 2.33 14.50 3.40
C SER A 75 2.17 13.60 2.18
N ALA A 76 2.28 14.15 0.97
CA ALA A 76 2.19 13.40 -0.28
C ALA A 76 3.26 12.32 -0.39
N VAL A 77 4.52 12.62 -0.05
CA VAL A 77 5.61 11.64 -0.13
C VAL A 77 5.30 10.41 0.74
N PHE A 78 4.92 10.61 2.00
CA PHE A 78 4.62 9.49 2.90
C PHE A 78 3.31 8.78 2.50
N SER A 79 2.26 9.55 2.24
CA SER A 79 0.93 9.04 1.90
C SER A 79 0.88 8.31 0.57
N ILE A 80 1.86 8.51 -0.32
CA ILE A 80 1.95 7.77 -1.58
C ILE A 80 2.92 6.60 -1.45
N LEU A 81 4.12 6.84 -0.90
CA LEU A 81 5.18 5.82 -0.85
C LEU A 81 4.77 4.63 0.02
N TRP A 82 4.24 4.87 1.21
CA TRP A 82 3.87 3.80 2.14
C TRP A 82 2.75 2.91 1.57
N PRO A 83 1.62 3.44 1.08
CA PRO A 83 0.59 2.65 0.42
C PRO A 83 1.06 1.92 -0.83
N THR A 84 2.00 2.50 -1.57
CA THR A 84 2.60 1.82 -2.72
C THR A 84 3.40 0.58 -2.31
N MET A 85 4.25 0.71 -1.29
CA MET A 85 5.00 -0.42 -0.75
C MET A 85 4.07 -1.49 -0.17
N ALA A 86 3.03 -1.07 0.55
CA ALA A 86 2.03 -1.99 1.11
C ALA A 86 1.26 -2.75 0.01
N GLY A 87 0.88 -2.08 -1.09
CA GLY A 87 0.28 -2.71 -2.25
C GLY A 87 1.21 -3.71 -2.93
N SER A 88 2.51 -3.40 -3.06
CA SER A 88 3.51 -4.35 -3.59
C SER A 88 3.67 -5.59 -2.70
N ALA A 89 3.61 -5.41 -1.37
CA ALA A 89 3.67 -6.50 -0.41
C ALA A 89 2.43 -7.39 -0.55
N LEU A 90 1.25 -6.78 -0.69
CA LEU A 90 0.01 -7.51 -0.90
C LEU A 90 0.08 -8.38 -2.17
N THR A 91 0.51 -7.82 -3.30
CA THR A 91 0.65 -8.57 -4.56
C THR A 91 1.56 -9.78 -4.38
N TYR A 92 2.71 -9.60 -3.73
CA TYR A 92 3.68 -10.66 -3.54
C TYR A 92 3.18 -11.75 -2.57
N ALA A 93 2.61 -11.34 -1.44
CA ALA A 93 2.03 -12.25 -0.45
C ALA A 93 0.87 -13.05 -1.04
N ALA A 94 0.00 -12.41 -1.83
CA ALA A 94 -1.16 -13.06 -2.45
C ALA A 94 -0.73 -13.95 -3.63
N GLY A 95 0.16 -13.46 -4.51
CA GLY A 95 0.63 -14.18 -5.69
C GLY A 95 1.38 -15.47 -5.37
N ARG A 96 2.10 -15.51 -4.23
CA ARG A 96 2.81 -16.73 -3.81
C ARG A 96 1.92 -17.75 -3.10
N ARG A 97 0.76 -17.33 -2.59
CA ARG A 97 -0.14 -18.17 -1.78
C ARG A 97 -1.32 -18.72 -2.58
N SER A 98 -1.65 -18.10 -3.72
CA SER A 98 -2.81 -18.43 -4.54
C SER A 98 -2.41 -19.08 -5.86
N THR A 99 -2.96 -20.26 -6.15
CA THR A 99 -2.95 -20.86 -7.50
C THR A 99 -3.89 -20.16 -8.47
N ARG A 100 -4.76 -19.27 -7.96
CA ARG A 100 -5.69 -18.45 -8.73
C ARG A 100 -5.06 -17.08 -8.99
N SER A 101 -5.08 -16.62 -10.25
CA SER A 101 -4.50 -15.33 -10.66
C SER A 101 -5.04 -14.19 -9.79
N TRP A 102 -4.18 -13.60 -8.97
CA TRP A 102 -4.52 -12.41 -8.19
C TRP A 102 -4.83 -11.25 -9.15
N PRO A 103 -5.94 -10.51 -8.98
CA PRO A 103 -6.26 -9.42 -9.89
C PRO A 103 -5.21 -8.31 -9.79
N HIS A 104 -4.60 -7.96 -10.94
CA HIS A 104 -3.56 -6.92 -10.99
C HIS A 104 -4.03 -5.55 -10.48
N TRP A 105 -5.33 -5.26 -10.55
CA TRP A 105 -5.92 -4.01 -10.08
C TRP A 105 -6.11 -3.96 -8.55
N ALA A 106 -6.17 -5.11 -7.86
CA ALA A 106 -6.47 -5.15 -6.43
C ALA A 106 -5.41 -4.44 -5.58
N SER A 107 -4.15 -4.54 -5.99
CA SER A 107 -3.03 -3.91 -5.28
C SER A 107 -2.97 -2.40 -5.52
N ALA A 108 -3.33 -1.95 -6.73
CA ALA A 108 -3.45 -0.54 -7.04
C ALA A 108 -4.64 0.10 -6.29
N ALA A 109 -5.77 -0.59 -6.21
CA ALA A 109 -6.91 -0.16 -5.41
C ALA A 109 -6.56 -0.10 -3.91
N PHE A 110 -5.86 -1.11 -3.39
CA PHE A 110 -5.40 -1.12 -2.01
C PHE A 110 -4.49 0.06 -1.68
N ALA A 111 -3.56 0.38 -2.58
CA ALA A 111 -2.67 1.53 -2.43
C ALA A 111 -3.41 2.87 -2.55
N ALA A 112 -4.39 2.97 -3.46
CA ALA A 112 -5.25 4.15 -3.58
C ALA A 112 -6.03 4.42 -2.29
N VAL A 113 -6.63 3.38 -1.69
CA VAL A 113 -7.36 3.50 -0.42
C VAL A 113 -6.43 3.96 0.70
N GLY A 114 -5.24 3.36 0.82
CA GLY A 114 -4.26 3.78 1.82
C GLY A 114 -3.86 5.24 1.65
N ALA A 115 -3.58 5.65 0.41
CA ALA A 115 -3.14 7.01 0.12
C ALA A 115 -4.23 8.06 0.36
N ALA A 116 -5.49 7.73 0.07
CA ALA A 116 -6.63 8.58 0.43
C ALA A 116 -6.77 8.70 1.96
N LEU A 117 -6.70 7.58 2.69
CA LEU A 117 -6.82 7.58 4.15
C LEU A 117 -5.72 8.39 4.83
N TYR A 118 -4.46 8.23 4.42
CA TYR A 118 -3.35 9.00 4.98
C TYR A 118 -3.33 10.45 4.50
N GLY A 119 -3.79 10.72 3.27
CA GLY A 119 -3.93 12.07 2.74
C GLY A 119 -4.96 12.91 3.46
N SER A 120 -6.02 12.27 4.00
CA SER A 120 -7.09 12.93 4.75
C SER A 120 -6.86 13.01 6.27
N LEU A 121 -5.74 12.49 6.78
CA LEU A 121 -5.41 12.65 8.19
C LEU A 121 -4.79 14.04 8.43
N PRO A 122 -5.20 14.76 9.48
CA PRO A 122 -4.58 16.03 9.83
C PRO A 122 -3.11 15.80 10.19
N THR A 123 -2.22 16.57 9.54
CA THR A 123 -0.76 16.56 9.76
C THR A 123 -0.31 17.52 10.85
#